data_AF-A0A1C5JW71-F1
#
_entry.id   AF-A0A1C5JW71-F1
#
_cell.length_a   1.000
_cell.length_b   1.000
_cell.length_c   1.000
_cell.angle_alpha   90.00
_cell.angle_beta   90.00
_cell.angle_gamma   90.00
#
_symmetry.space_group_name_H-M   'P 1'
#
loop_
_entity.id
_entity.type
_entity.pdbx_description
1 polymer ?
#
loop_
_entity_poly.entity_id
_entity_poly.type
_entity_poly.pdbx_seq_one_letter_code
_entity_poly.pdbx_strand_id
1 'polypeptide(L)'
;MVEEAVDKLVTRGGKRPGAGPPGLRRDVPHGFRDFPHFQDYAGRLKSRIRERYPDAEIAFQGSAVTGRSHDTHAPFDEGRVSDFDVAVSGDSLNRAARDAGVPYRGDGVSTPPLGADDLRSLGLRDVIGDASDEAGRKVNVMIYRTMEEATARKPSIRVWF
;
A
#
# COMPACT_ATOMS: atom_id res chain seq x y z
N MET A 1 15.74 18.69 57.99
CA MET A 1 15.78 17.25 57.65
C MET A 1 15.45 17.19 56.17
N VAL A 2 16.43 17.13 55.25
CA VAL A 2 17.28 15.96 54.89
C VAL A 2 16.40 14.70 54.68
N GLU A 3 16.47 13.96 53.57
CA GLU A 3 17.65 13.68 52.72
C GLU A 3 17.44 13.86 51.18
N GLU A 4 18.61 13.84 50.52
CA GLU A 4 19.06 13.66 49.13
C GLU A 4 18.11 13.01 48.09
N ALA A 5 18.08 13.36 46.79
CA ALA A 5 19.13 13.70 45.80
C ALA A 5 19.88 12.50 45.17
N VAL A 6 20.38 12.73 43.93
CA VAL A 6 21.13 11.80 43.02
C VAL A 6 20.22 10.84 42.22
N ASP A 7 20.16 10.85 40.87
CA ASP A 7 20.68 11.84 39.89
C ASP A 7 19.98 11.78 38.49
N LYS A 8 20.55 12.57 37.56
CA LYS A 8 20.45 12.66 36.08
C LYS A 8 20.49 11.30 35.33
N LEU A 9 20.23 11.14 34.02
CA LEU A 9 20.16 12.00 32.81
C LEU A 9 19.33 11.21 31.75
N VAL A 10 18.49 11.77 30.87
CA VAL A 10 18.85 12.24 29.50
C VAL A 10 17.61 12.85 28.84
N THR A 11 17.79 14.02 28.24
CA THR A 11 16.82 14.66 27.34
C THR A 11 16.86 14.04 25.94
N ARG A 12 15.69 13.84 25.31
CA ARG A 12 15.34 14.43 23.99
C ARG A 12 13.96 13.94 23.53
N GLY A 13 13.26 14.80 22.80
CA GLY A 13 11.86 14.58 22.42
C GLY A 13 11.68 13.43 21.42
N GLY A 14 10.82 12.48 21.77
CA GLY A 14 10.27 11.48 20.85
C GLY A 14 8.75 11.59 20.85
N LYS A 15 8.18 12.30 19.88
CA LYS A 15 6.73 12.37 19.67
C LYS A 15 6.25 10.98 19.24
N ARG A 16 5.73 10.19 20.18
CA ARG A 16 5.09 8.90 19.86
C ARG A 16 3.97 9.17 18.84
N PRO A 17 3.98 8.56 17.65
CA PRO A 17 2.78 8.56 16.82
C PRO A 17 1.70 7.81 17.59
N GLY A 18 0.57 8.47 17.84
CA GLY A 18 -0.53 7.86 18.58
C GLY A 18 -1.03 6.62 17.86
N ALA A 19 -1.20 5.52 18.60
CA ALA A 19 -1.88 4.34 18.10
C ALA A 19 -3.37 4.65 17.92
N GLY A 20 -3.73 5.19 16.76
CA GLY A 20 -5.11 5.21 16.29
C GLY A 20 -5.60 3.79 15.99
N PRO A 21 -6.92 3.59 15.83
CA PRO A 21 -7.47 2.30 15.45
C PRO A 21 -6.88 1.80 14.12
N PRO A 22 -6.74 0.48 13.91
CA PRO A 22 -6.30 -0.06 12.63
C PRO A 22 -7.31 0.33 11.54
N GLY A 23 -6.88 1.05 10.50
CA GLY A 23 -7.71 1.28 9.30
C GLY A 23 -7.54 2.62 8.58
N LEU A 24 -7.19 3.71 9.28
CA LEU A 24 -6.92 5.01 8.64
C LEU A 24 -5.76 5.75 9.31
N ARG A 25 -4.59 5.70 8.68
CA ARG A 25 -3.52 6.67 8.90
C ARG A 25 -3.67 7.75 7.82
N ARG A 26 -3.73 9.04 8.19
CA ARG A 26 -3.55 10.18 7.26
C ARG A 26 -2.05 10.38 6.93
N ASP A 27 -1.32 9.28 6.88
CA ASP A 27 0.11 9.30 6.68
C ASP A 27 0.39 9.23 5.17
N VAL A 28 1.49 9.86 4.79
CA VAL A 28 1.99 9.82 3.42
C VAL A 28 2.85 8.56 3.30
N PRO A 29 2.60 7.64 2.34
CA PRO A 29 3.48 6.50 2.17
C PRO A 29 4.91 6.97 1.83
N HIS A 30 5.92 6.21 2.28
CA HIS A 30 7.29 6.41 1.85
C HIS A 30 7.37 6.35 0.31
N GLY A 31 8.27 7.14 -0.28
CA GLY A 31 8.35 7.34 -1.73
C GLY A 31 7.55 8.53 -2.26
N PHE A 32 6.61 9.08 -1.48
CA PHE A 32 5.97 10.38 -1.79
C PHE A 32 6.59 11.51 -0.95
N ARG A 33 6.78 12.68 -1.58
CA ARG A 33 7.32 13.88 -0.92
C ARG A 33 6.40 14.46 0.15
N ASP A 34 5.10 14.50 -0.13
CA ASP A 34 4.08 15.14 0.67
C ASP A 34 2.67 14.57 0.36
N PHE A 35 1.66 14.97 1.13
CA PHE A 35 0.30 14.49 0.95
C PHE A 35 -0.34 14.92 -0.38
N PRO A 36 -0.19 16.16 -0.89
CA PRO A 36 -0.64 16.53 -2.23
C PRO A 36 -0.06 15.64 -3.33
N HIS A 37 1.25 15.36 -3.32
CA HIS A 37 1.89 14.48 -4.29
C HIS A 37 1.33 13.04 -4.24
N PHE A 38 1.10 12.52 -3.02
CA PHE A 38 0.42 11.24 -2.85
C PHE A 38 -1.03 11.28 -3.35
N GLN A 39 -1.78 12.34 -3.04
CA GLN A 39 -3.18 12.49 -3.42
C GLN A 39 -3.35 12.55 -4.94
N ASP A 40 -2.52 13.34 -5.61
CA ASP A 40 -2.51 13.50 -7.06
C ASP A 40 -2.21 12.15 -7.76
N TYR A 41 -1.15 11.46 -7.36
CA TYR A 41 -0.75 10.18 -7.93
C TYR A 41 -1.78 9.08 -7.65
N ALA A 42 -2.16 8.88 -6.39
CA ALA A 42 -3.06 7.82 -5.99
C ALA A 42 -4.49 8.04 -6.51
N GLY A 43 -4.93 9.31 -6.63
CA GLY A 43 -6.20 9.68 -7.24
C GLY A 43 -6.24 9.37 -8.74
N ARG A 44 -5.15 9.67 -9.48
CA ARG A 44 -5.01 9.27 -10.89
C ARG A 44 -5.04 7.75 -11.06
N LEU A 45 -4.23 7.01 -10.29
CA LEU A 45 -4.19 5.54 -10.34
C LEU A 45 -5.57 4.93 -10.04
N LYS A 46 -6.24 5.39 -8.96
CA LYS A 46 -7.59 4.94 -8.61
C LYS A 46 -8.61 5.24 -9.71
N SER A 47 -8.52 6.42 -10.34
CA SER A 47 -9.44 6.80 -11.42
C SER A 47 -9.27 5.92 -12.65
N ARG A 48 -8.04 5.70 -13.12
CA ARG A 48 -7.74 4.82 -14.28
C ARG A 48 -8.16 3.36 -14.04
N ILE A 49 -8.01 2.83 -12.82
CA ILE A 49 -8.55 1.51 -12.47
C ILE A 49 -10.09 1.52 -12.51
N ARG A 50 -10.73 2.59 -12.02
CA ARG A 50 -12.19 2.73 -11.96
C ARG A 50 -12.87 2.97 -13.30
N GLU A 51 -12.15 3.45 -14.31
CA GLU A 51 -12.62 3.48 -15.71
C GLU A 51 -13.01 2.07 -16.20
N ARG A 52 -12.30 1.03 -15.73
CA ARG A 52 -12.58 -0.38 -16.06
C ARG A 52 -13.41 -1.11 -15.00
N TYR A 53 -13.25 -0.74 -13.73
CA TYR A 53 -13.82 -1.39 -12.55
C TYR A 53 -14.43 -0.34 -11.59
N PRO A 54 -15.65 0.17 -11.85
CA PRO A 54 -16.18 1.39 -11.20
C PRO A 54 -16.36 1.33 -9.68
N ASP A 55 -16.46 0.12 -9.12
CA ASP A 55 -16.53 -0.18 -7.69
C ASP A 55 -15.15 -0.36 -7.04
N ALA A 56 -14.05 -0.22 -7.79
CA ALA A 56 -12.71 -0.48 -7.27
C ALA A 56 -12.29 0.49 -6.16
N GLU A 57 -11.78 -0.10 -5.08
CA GLU A 57 -11.06 0.55 -4.00
C GLU A 57 -9.58 0.17 -4.07
N ILE A 58 -8.70 1.09 -3.64
CA ILE A 58 -7.25 0.83 -3.59
C ILE A 58 -6.64 1.26 -2.24
N ALA A 59 -5.57 0.59 -1.83
CA ALA A 59 -4.76 0.95 -0.67
C ALA A 59 -3.28 0.64 -0.91
N PHE A 60 -2.38 1.53 -0.45
CA PHE A 60 -0.94 1.27 -0.43
C PHE A 60 -0.60 0.38 0.76
N GLN A 61 0.36 -0.52 0.59
CA GLN A 61 0.73 -1.54 1.58
C GLN A 61 2.26 -1.73 1.66
N GLY A 62 2.67 -2.65 2.55
CA GLY A 62 4.02 -3.17 2.57
C GLY A 62 5.06 -2.12 2.94
N SER A 63 6.22 -2.16 2.29
CA SER A 63 7.37 -1.34 2.69
C SER A 63 7.12 0.17 2.59
N ALA A 64 6.24 0.61 1.68
CA ALA A 64 5.82 2.00 1.57
C ALA A 64 5.02 2.50 2.79
N VAL A 65 4.38 1.61 3.56
CA VAL A 65 3.60 1.96 4.76
C VAL A 65 4.40 1.76 6.05
N THR A 66 5.29 0.76 6.09
CA THR A 66 6.08 0.41 7.27
C THR A 66 7.45 1.10 7.32
N GLY A 67 7.92 1.64 6.18
CA GLY A 67 9.28 2.16 6.02
C GLY A 67 10.36 1.08 5.94
N ARG A 68 9.99 -0.21 5.87
CA ARG A 68 10.93 -1.35 5.81
C ARG A 68 10.39 -2.50 4.97
N SER A 69 11.28 -3.17 4.23
CA SER A 69 11.01 -4.46 3.60
C SER A 69 10.56 -5.50 4.63
N HIS A 70 9.53 -6.28 4.30
CA HIS A 70 9.07 -7.39 5.16
C HIS A 70 10.11 -8.52 5.21
N ASP A 71 10.69 -8.87 4.06
CA ASP A 71 11.50 -10.08 3.94
C ASP A 71 12.95 -9.83 4.38
N THR A 72 13.49 -8.65 4.09
CA THR A 72 14.89 -8.30 4.36
C THR A 72 15.07 -7.35 5.55
N HIS A 73 13.99 -6.79 6.11
CA HIS A 73 14.00 -5.74 7.14
C HIS A 73 14.75 -4.44 6.77
N ALA A 74 15.30 -4.37 5.55
CA ALA A 74 16.00 -3.23 5.00
C ALA A 74 15.08 -1.99 4.95
N PRO A 75 15.59 -0.79 5.29
CA PRO A 75 14.83 0.45 5.16
C PRO A 75 14.31 0.70 3.75
N PHE A 76 13.26 1.50 3.66
CA PHE A 76 12.71 1.97 2.40
C PHE A 76 13.71 2.91 1.71
N ASP A 77 14.05 2.58 0.47
CA ASP A 77 14.96 3.30 -0.43
C ASP A 77 16.41 3.46 0.07
N GLU A 78 16.87 2.59 0.98
CA GLU A 78 18.29 2.52 1.38
C GLU A 78 19.03 1.47 0.54
N GLY A 79 19.96 1.92 -0.31
CA GLY A 79 20.77 1.07 -1.20
C GLY A 79 20.01 0.41 -2.36
N ARG A 80 18.73 0.74 -2.55
CA ARG A 80 17.84 0.20 -3.59
C ARG A 80 16.71 1.20 -3.89
N VAL A 81 15.95 0.97 -4.96
CA VAL A 81 14.61 1.56 -5.13
C VAL A 81 13.58 0.53 -4.68
N SER A 82 12.70 0.91 -3.76
CA SER A 82 11.61 0.07 -3.26
C SER A 82 10.39 0.17 -4.17
N ASP A 83 9.65 -0.91 -4.29
CA ASP A 83 8.38 -0.98 -5.00
C ASP A 83 7.21 -0.42 -4.18
N PHE A 84 6.12 -0.12 -4.88
CA PHE A 84 4.81 0.16 -4.30
C PHE A 84 3.93 -1.07 -4.40
N ASP A 85 3.60 -1.65 -3.24
CA ASP A 85 2.54 -2.66 -3.13
C ASP A 85 1.17 -1.96 -3.02
N VAL A 86 0.28 -2.23 -3.96
CA VAL A 86 -1.09 -1.71 -4.00
C VAL A 86 -2.08 -2.87 -3.88
N ALA A 87 -2.84 -2.88 -2.80
CA ALA A 87 -4.04 -3.70 -2.70
C ALA A 87 -5.18 -3.06 -3.50
N VAL A 88 -5.91 -3.88 -4.24
CA VAL A 88 -7.13 -3.48 -4.95
C VAL A 88 -8.27 -4.44 -4.62
N SER A 89 -9.49 -3.93 -4.49
CA SER A 89 -10.69 -4.76 -4.28
C SER A 89 -11.90 -4.15 -4.96
N GLY A 90 -12.93 -4.95 -5.16
CA GLY A 90 -14.16 -4.58 -5.86
C GLY A 90 -14.79 -5.82 -6.47
N ASP A 91 -16.11 -5.91 -6.46
CA ASP A 91 -16.87 -7.07 -6.94
C ASP A 91 -16.68 -7.29 -8.45
N SER A 92 -16.64 -6.20 -9.24
CA SER A 92 -16.44 -6.31 -10.70
C SER A 92 -15.04 -6.81 -11.05
N LEU A 93 -14.02 -6.35 -10.33
CA LEU A 93 -12.64 -6.80 -10.47
C LEU A 93 -12.46 -8.24 -9.99
N ASN A 94 -13.07 -8.61 -8.87
CA ASN A 94 -13.02 -9.98 -8.33
C ASN A 94 -13.66 -11.00 -9.28
N ARG A 95 -14.80 -10.66 -9.90
CA ARG A 95 -15.40 -11.49 -10.96
C ARG A 95 -14.46 -11.63 -12.16
N ALA A 96 -14.00 -10.51 -12.73
CA ALA A 96 -13.11 -10.54 -13.89
C ALA A 96 -11.81 -11.32 -13.65
N ALA A 97 -11.24 -11.26 -12.44
CA ALA A 97 -10.08 -12.04 -12.05
C ALA A 97 -10.35 -13.56 -12.04
N ARG A 98 -11.52 -13.99 -11.54
CA ARG A 98 -11.92 -15.40 -11.58
C ARG A 98 -12.21 -15.87 -13.01
N ASP A 99 -12.90 -15.05 -13.80
CA ASP A 99 -13.25 -15.36 -15.19
C ASP A 99 -11.99 -15.47 -16.08
N ALA A 100 -10.95 -14.66 -15.80
CA ALA A 100 -9.64 -14.73 -16.43
C ALA A 100 -8.70 -15.81 -15.84
N GLY A 101 -9.14 -16.58 -14.84
CA GLY A 101 -8.34 -17.64 -14.23
C GLY A 101 -7.17 -17.18 -13.35
N VAL A 102 -7.17 -15.92 -12.88
CA VAL A 102 -6.10 -15.36 -12.05
C VAL A 102 -6.04 -16.12 -10.71
N PRO A 103 -4.87 -16.70 -10.34
CA PRO A 103 -4.78 -17.55 -9.17
C PRO A 103 -4.83 -16.73 -7.87
N TYR A 104 -5.75 -17.10 -6.99
CA TYR A 104 -5.70 -16.69 -5.58
C TYR A 104 -4.74 -17.59 -4.82
N ARG A 105 -4.12 -17.06 -3.75
CA ARG A 105 -3.33 -17.85 -2.79
C ARG A 105 -4.21 -18.92 -2.16
N GLY A 106 -3.60 -19.91 -1.49
CA GLY A 106 -4.33 -21.02 -0.85
C GLY A 106 -5.35 -20.62 0.23
N ASP A 107 -5.34 -19.37 0.72
CA ASP A 107 -6.38 -18.83 1.61
C ASP A 107 -7.65 -18.37 0.86
N GLY A 108 -7.59 -18.29 -0.48
CA GLY A 108 -8.68 -17.84 -1.34
C GLY A 108 -9.03 -16.35 -1.18
N VAL A 109 -8.18 -15.54 -0.56
CA VAL A 109 -8.52 -14.15 -0.20
C VAL A 109 -7.72 -13.10 -0.97
N SER A 110 -6.47 -13.40 -1.32
CA SER A 110 -5.64 -12.49 -2.11
C SER A 110 -4.85 -13.20 -3.19
N THR A 111 -4.53 -12.50 -4.27
CA THR A 111 -3.59 -12.96 -5.29
C THR A 111 -2.14 -12.82 -4.80
N PRO A 112 -1.15 -13.48 -5.43
CA PRO A 112 0.21 -12.92 -5.48
C PRO A 112 0.19 -11.53 -6.18
N PRO A 113 1.30 -10.78 -6.19
CA PRO A 113 1.48 -9.69 -7.14
C PRO A 113 1.12 -10.14 -8.56
N LEU A 114 0.22 -9.42 -9.23
CA LEU A 114 -0.28 -9.79 -10.55
C LEU A 114 0.86 -9.83 -11.59
N GLY A 115 0.90 -10.89 -12.38
CA GLY A 115 1.83 -11.05 -13.49
C GLY A 115 1.49 -10.14 -14.67
N ALA A 116 2.44 -10.03 -15.61
CA ALA A 116 2.27 -9.20 -16.80
C ALA A 116 1.13 -9.67 -17.73
N ASP A 117 0.74 -10.95 -17.63
CA ASP A 117 -0.37 -11.55 -18.35
C ASP A 117 -1.69 -11.46 -17.56
N ASP A 118 -1.68 -11.61 -16.23
CA ASP A 118 -2.87 -11.31 -15.40
C ASP A 118 -3.33 -9.86 -15.61
N LEU A 119 -2.39 -8.92 -15.53
CA LEU A 119 -2.63 -7.50 -15.81
C LEU A 119 -3.16 -7.27 -17.24
N ARG A 120 -2.72 -8.06 -18.22
CA ARG A 120 -3.21 -7.98 -19.60
C ARG A 120 -4.65 -8.48 -19.71
N SER A 121 -4.95 -9.65 -19.15
CA SER A 121 -6.29 -10.24 -19.13
C SER A 121 -7.32 -9.38 -18.40
N LEU A 122 -6.89 -8.59 -17.42
CA LEU A 122 -7.71 -7.61 -16.71
C LEU A 122 -7.77 -6.23 -17.38
N GLY A 123 -7.02 -6.00 -18.47
CA GLY A 123 -6.93 -4.68 -19.11
C GLY A 123 -6.28 -3.60 -18.23
N LEU A 124 -5.47 -3.99 -17.25
CA LEU A 124 -4.76 -3.11 -16.32
C LEU A 124 -3.26 -2.96 -16.63
N ARG A 125 -2.74 -3.70 -17.61
CA ARG A 125 -1.30 -3.70 -17.96
C ARG A 125 -0.74 -2.29 -18.17
N ASP A 126 -1.39 -1.51 -19.02
CA ASP A 126 -0.87 -0.19 -19.40
C ASP A 126 -1.12 0.81 -18.26
N VAL A 127 -2.25 0.70 -17.54
CA VAL A 127 -2.54 1.49 -16.31
C VAL A 127 -1.45 1.32 -15.24
N ILE A 128 -0.95 0.10 -15.03
CA ILE A 128 0.09 -0.19 -14.03
C ILE A 128 1.51 0.07 -14.57
N GLY A 129 1.70 -0.02 -15.89
CA GLY A 129 2.91 0.46 -16.58
C GLY A 129 3.09 1.96 -16.37
N ASP A 130 2.12 2.77 -16.83
CA ASP A 130 2.11 4.22 -16.67
C ASP A 130 2.30 4.65 -15.22
N ALA A 131 1.65 3.96 -14.27
CA ALA A 131 1.78 4.27 -12.85
C ALA A 131 3.20 3.98 -12.33
N SER A 132 3.84 2.91 -12.81
CA SER A 132 5.23 2.60 -12.44
C SER A 132 6.21 3.63 -13.00
N ASP A 133 5.98 4.08 -14.24
CA ASP A 133 6.77 5.12 -14.90
C ASP A 133 6.58 6.49 -14.21
N GLU A 134 5.34 6.87 -13.89
CA GLU A 134 5.01 8.10 -13.14
C GLU A 134 5.63 8.10 -11.74
N ALA A 135 5.68 6.94 -11.05
CA ALA A 135 6.28 6.80 -9.72
C ALA A 135 7.82 6.66 -9.74
N GLY A 136 8.43 6.43 -10.91
CA GLY A 136 9.86 6.10 -11.04
C GLY A 136 10.26 4.80 -10.35
N ARG A 137 9.30 3.89 -10.10
CA ARG A 137 9.48 2.62 -9.36
C ARG A 137 8.37 1.64 -9.71
N LYS A 138 8.65 0.34 -9.57
CA LYS A 138 7.67 -0.72 -9.85
C LYS A 138 6.43 -0.60 -8.96
N VAL A 139 5.24 -0.69 -9.56
CA VAL A 139 3.96 -0.88 -8.87
C VAL A 139 3.54 -2.33 -8.96
N ASN A 140 3.40 -3.00 -7.82
CA ASN A 140 2.80 -4.32 -7.70
C ASN A 140 1.31 -4.16 -7.36
N VAL A 141 0.43 -4.85 -8.08
CA VAL A 141 -1.00 -4.93 -7.72
C VAL A 141 -1.30 -6.31 -7.12
N MET A 142 -2.09 -6.34 -6.05
CA MET A 142 -2.67 -7.58 -5.49
C MET A 142 -4.17 -7.39 -5.35
N ILE A 143 -4.95 -8.32 -5.90
CA ILE A 143 -6.40 -8.31 -5.74
C ILE A 143 -6.74 -8.96 -4.41
N TYR A 144 -7.60 -8.31 -3.63
CA TYR A 144 -8.23 -8.82 -2.42
C TYR A 144 -9.75 -8.90 -2.64
N ARG A 145 -10.44 -9.82 -1.95
CA ARG A 145 -11.90 -9.90 -2.05
C ARG A 145 -12.57 -8.62 -1.55
N THR A 146 -12.16 -8.12 -0.39
CA THR A 146 -12.59 -6.83 0.16
C THR A 146 -11.41 -6.01 0.68
N MET A 147 -11.59 -4.71 0.83
CA MET A 147 -10.56 -3.80 1.35
C MET A 147 -10.33 -4.00 2.87
N GLU A 148 -11.34 -4.46 3.59
CA GLU A 148 -11.26 -4.86 5.00
C GLU A 148 -10.31 -6.06 5.15
N GLU A 149 -10.41 -7.05 4.27
CA GLU A 149 -9.51 -8.21 4.27
C GLU A 149 -8.07 -7.87 3.88
N ALA A 150 -7.87 -6.81 3.07
CA ALA A 150 -6.56 -6.26 2.75
C ALA A 150 -5.94 -5.54 3.95
N THR A 151 -6.71 -4.63 4.56
CA THR A 151 -6.26 -3.79 5.69
C THR A 151 -6.10 -4.57 7.00
N ALA A 152 -6.84 -5.67 7.18
CA ALA A 152 -6.65 -6.59 8.32
C ALA A 152 -5.36 -7.44 8.19
N ARG A 153 -4.90 -7.74 6.97
CA ARG A 153 -3.71 -8.57 6.72
C ARG A 153 -2.39 -7.81 6.78
N LYS A 154 -2.37 -6.55 6.37
CA LYS A 154 -1.14 -5.77 6.20
C LYS A 154 -1.34 -4.31 6.65
N PRO A 155 -0.30 -3.66 7.22
CA PRO A 155 -0.26 -2.21 7.35
C PRO A 155 -0.59 -1.55 6.01
N SER A 156 -1.61 -0.70 6.02
CA SER A 156 -2.24 -0.17 4.80
C SER A 156 -2.61 1.31 4.95
N ILE A 157 -2.58 2.05 3.85
CA ILE A 157 -3.10 3.42 3.72
C ILE A 157 -4.16 3.41 2.60
N ARG A 158 -5.45 3.49 2.96
CA ARG A 158 -6.58 3.50 2.00
C ARG A 158 -6.62 4.81 1.21
N VAL A 159 -6.93 4.73 -0.07
CA VAL A 159 -7.13 5.89 -0.96
C VAL A 159 -8.63 6.22 -0.98
N TRP A 160 -9.03 7.13 -0.09
CA TRP A 160 -10.43 7.48 0.19
C TRP A 160 -10.95 8.69 -0.62
N PHE A 161 -10.06 9.46 -1.22
CA PHE A 161 -10.34 10.51 -2.21
C PHE A 161 -10.44 9.94 -3.63
#